data_AF-A0A1F2RIK6-F1
#
_entry.id   AF-A0A1F2RIK6-F1
#
_cell.length_a   1.000
_cell.length_b   1.000
_cell.length_c   1.000
_cell.angle_alpha   90.00
_cell.angle_beta   90.00
_cell.angle_gamma   90.00
#
_symmetry.space_group_name_H-M   'P 1'
#
loop_
_entity.id
_entity.type
_entity.pdbx_description
1 polymer ?
#
loop_
_entity_poly.entity_id
_entity_poly.type
_entity_poly.pdbx_seq_one_letter_code
_entity_poly.pdbx_strand_id
1 'polypeptide(L)'
;MMPFGEWFDRYYQEIYVPAIREAGFEPVRADELFNTGSVVEQIWEQIVKSQVLLADLTGKNANVFYELGLAHAAKKPVVFAAGQIDDIPFDLRHLRVIVYDVREPKWAMTLSRQITDFLKNAKADPAKSIPQPFRGGQE
;
A
#
# COMPACT_ATOMS: atom_id res chain seq x y z
N MET A 1 -4.66 0.76 -0.13
CA MET A 1 -5.19 0.95 1.24
C MET A 1 -4.54 2.17 1.85
N MET A 2 -5.32 3.06 2.44
CA MET A 2 -4.84 4.32 3.03
C MET A 2 -5.86 4.86 4.03
N PRO A 3 -5.47 5.79 4.92
CA PRO A 3 -6.42 6.45 5.80
C PRO A 3 -7.45 7.25 5.00
N PHE A 4 -8.63 7.44 5.58
CA PHE A 4 -9.67 8.30 5.01
C PHE A 4 -9.44 9.77 5.36
N GLY A 5 -9.90 10.67 4.50
CA GLY A 5 -9.93 12.10 4.74
C GLY A 5 -9.55 12.92 3.51
N GLU A 6 -9.96 14.19 3.50
CA GLU A 6 -9.80 15.10 2.34
C GLU A 6 -8.35 15.16 1.82
N TRP A 7 -7.38 15.22 2.73
CA TRP A 7 -5.95 15.22 2.37
C TRP A 7 -5.52 13.92 1.68
N PHE A 8 -6.00 12.78 2.17
CA PHE A 8 -5.69 11.46 1.62
C PHE A 8 -6.37 11.25 0.27
N ASP A 9 -7.58 11.78 0.07
CA ASP A 9 -8.22 11.79 -1.26
C ASP A 9 -7.38 12.54 -2.29
N ARG A 10 -6.80 13.68 -1.91
CA ARG A 10 -5.88 14.42 -2.76
C ARG A 10 -4.59 13.65 -3.01
N TYR A 11 -4.02 12.98 -2.00
CA TYR A 11 -2.80 12.18 -2.20
C TYR A 11 -3.07 11.01 -3.14
N TYR A 12 -4.23 10.37 -3.02
CA TYR A 12 -4.63 9.32 -3.92
C TYR A 12 -4.66 9.80 -5.37
N GLN A 13 -5.38 10.90 -5.64
CA GLN A 13 -5.56 11.41 -7.01
C GLN A 13 -4.29 12.05 -7.59
N GLU A 14 -3.57 12.85 -6.80
CA GLU A 14 -2.46 13.67 -7.28
C GLU A 14 -1.09 12.94 -7.20
N ILE A 15 -0.95 11.91 -6.36
CA ILE A 15 0.34 11.23 -6.10
C ILE A 15 0.27 9.75 -6.45
N TYR A 16 -0.67 9.00 -5.86
CA TYR A 16 -0.70 7.54 -5.95
C TYR A 16 -1.19 7.07 -7.30
N VAL A 17 -2.29 7.61 -7.82
CA VAL A 17 -2.83 7.25 -9.15
C VAL A 17 -1.79 7.46 -10.26
N PRO A 18 -1.12 8.63 -10.37
CA PRO A 18 -0.06 8.83 -11.36
C PRO A 18 1.11 7.84 -11.20
N ALA A 19 1.59 7.62 -9.97
CA ALA A 19 2.70 6.72 -9.70
C ALA A 19 2.38 5.26 -10.07
N ILE A 20 1.18 4.80 -9.70
CA ILE A 20 0.70 3.44 -9.99
C ILE A 20 0.58 3.24 -11.51
N ARG A 21 0.01 4.20 -12.23
CA ARG A 21 -0.10 4.16 -13.70
C ARG A 21 1.26 4.18 -14.38
N GLU A 22 2.20 4.99 -13.91
CA GLU A 22 3.57 5.04 -14.42
C GLU A 22 4.34 3.72 -14.19
N ALA A 23 4.00 2.99 -13.12
CA ALA A 23 4.51 1.63 -12.88
C ALA A 23 3.84 0.57 -13.77
N GLY A 24 2.85 0.93 -14.58
CA GLY A 24 2.14 0.03 -15.49
C GLY A 24 1.13 -0.86 -14.78
N PHE A 25 0.47 -0.33 -13.75
CA PHE A 25 -0.66 -0.95 -13.04
C PHE A 25 -1.91 -0.07 -13.16
N GLU A 26 -3.09 -0.66 -12.94
CA GLU A 26 -4.34 0.10 -12.79
C GLU A 26 -4.61 0.34 -11.29
N PRO A 27 -4.73 1.61 -10.85
CA PRO A 27 -5.08 1.90 -9.47
C PRO A 27 -6.53 1.52 -9.17
N VAL A 28 -6.74 0.84 -8.05
CA VAL A 28 -8.07 0.50 -7.52
C VAL A 28 -8.08 0.86 -6.04
N ARG A 29 -9.06 1.67 -5.63
CA ARG A 29 -9.33 1.98 -4.22
C ARG A 29 -10.61 1.28 -3.79
N ALA A 30 -10.55 0.55 -2.69
CA ALA A 30 -11.65 -0.33 -2.26
C ALA A 30 -12.94 0.45 -1.92
N ASP A 31 -12.83 1.73 -1.59
CA ASP A 31 -13.95 2.61 -1.27
C ASP A 31 -14.76 3.07 -2.49
N GLU A 32 -14.19 3.02 -3.69
CA GLU A 32 -14.88 3.34 -4.95
C GLU A 32 -15.80 2.21 -5.43
N LEU A 33 -15.77 1.04 -4.77
CA LEU A 33 -16.40 -0.20 -5.24
C LEU A 33 -17.49 -0.76 -4.31
N PHE A 34 -17.92 -0.01 -3.28
CA PHE A 34 -18.90 -0.51 -2.30
C PHE A 34 -20.24 -0.87 -2.96
N ASN A 35 -20.42 -2.17 -3.19
CA ASN A 35 -21.66 -2.78 -3.66
C ASN A 35 -22.47 -3.33 -2.47
N THR A 36 -23.72 -3.76 -2.74
CA THR A 36 -24.53 -4.50 -1.77
C THR A 36 -23.88 -5.84 -1.41
N GLY A 37 -23.32 -5.98 -0.20
CA GLY A 37 -22.65 -7.19 0.29
C GLY A 37 -21.83 -6.94 1.57
N SER A 38 -21.19 -7.97 2.13
CA SER A 38 -20.29 -7.81 3.29
C SER A 38 -19.05 -7.01 2.89
N VAL A 39 -18.75 -5.93 3.62
CA VAL A 39 -17.57 -5.08 3.40
C VAL A 39 -16.28 -5.90 3.43
N VAL A 40 -16.19 -6.88 4.35
CA VAL A 40 -14.99 -7.72 4.52
C VAL A 40 -14.78 -8.65 3.31
N GLU A 41 -15.86 -9.22 2.76
CA GLU A 41 -15.77 -10.08 1.58
C GLU A 41 -15.27 -9.30 0.36
N GLN A 42 -15.80 -8.08 0.17
CA GLN A 42 -15.38 -7.21 -0.93
C GLN A 42 -13.90 -6.83 -0.80
N ILE A 43 -13.45 -6.45 0.40
CA ILE A 43 -12.04 -6.16 0.68
C ILE A 43 -11.18 -7.39 0.37
N TRP A 44 -11.57 -8.58 0.86
CA TRP A 44 -10.84 -9.81 0.63
C TRP A 44 -10.71 -10.13 -0.87
N GLU A 45 -11.81 -10.03 -1.62
CA GLU A 45 -11.78 -10.25 -3.07
C GLU A 45 -10.84 -9.29 -3.80
N GLN A 46 -10.86 -8.00 -3.44
CA GLN A 46 -9.96 -7.01 -4.04
C GLN A 46 -8.49 -7.33 -3.72
N ILE A 47 -8.19 -7.72 -2.48
CA ILE A 47 -6.85 -8.14 -2.08
C ILE A 47 -6.40 -9.35 -2.90
N VAL A 48 -7.25 -10.39 -3.01
CA VAL A 48 -6.92 -11.61 -3.76
C VAL A 48 -6.75 -11.35 -5.25
N LYS A 49 -7.54 -10.45 -5.84
CA LYS A 49 -7.44 -10.06 -7.27
C LYS A 49 -6.24 -9.15 -7.55
N SER A 50 -5.75 -8.41 -6.55
CA SER A 50 -4.64 -7.48 -6.68
C SER A 50 -3.31 -8.19 -6.98
N GLN A 51 -2.50 -7.60 -7.86
CA GLN A 51 -1.13 -8.07 -8.12
C GLN A 51 -0.15 -7.60 -7.05
N VAL A 52 -0.35 -6.37 -6.56
CA VAL A 52 0.44 -5.70 -5.52
C VAL A 52 -0.46 -4.69 -4.82
N LEU A 53 -0.20 -4.44 -3.54
CA LEU A 53 -0.90 -3.43 -2.76
C LEU A 53 0.04 -2.28 -2.40
N LEU A 54 -0.52 -1.06 -2.35
CA LEU A 54 0.10 0.10 -1.73
C LEU A 54 -0.62 0.37 -0.40
N ALA A 55 0.14 0.41 0.69
CA ALA A 55 -0.35 0.65 2.03
C ALA A 55 0.26 1.91 2.63
N ASP A 56 -0.58 2.92 2.85
CA ASP A 56 -0.19 4.13 3.60
C ASP A 56 -0.53 3.97 5.08
N LEU A 57 0.50 3.88 5.92
CA LEU A 57 0.39 3.62 7.35
C LEU A 57 0.20 4.90 8.19
N THR A 58 0.13 6.07 7.54
CA THR A 58 0.08 7.37 8.21
C THR A 58 -1.04 7.45 9.24
N GLY A 59 -0.75 7.99 10.42
CA GLY A 59 -1.71 8.14 11.51
C GLY A 59 -2.21 6.83 12.13
N LYS A 60 -1.55 5.69 11.87
CA LYS A 60 -1.85 4.38 12.48
C LYS A 60 -3.29 3.93 12.30
N ASN A 61 -3.84 4.13 11.11
CA ASN A 61 -5.24 3.80 10.84
C ASN A 61 -5.51 2.29 11.02
N ALA A 62 -6.42 1.93 11.93
CA ALA A 62 -6.74 0.54 12.25
C ALA A 62 -7.30 -0.26 11.05
N ASN A 63 -8.05 0.40 10.16
CA ASN A 63 -8.59 -0.26 8.96
C ASN A 63 -7.47 -0.64 7.98
N VAL A 64 -6.48 0.24 7.80
CA VAL A 64 -5.31 -0.05 6.97
C VAL A 64 -4.55 -1.26 7.52
N PHE A 65 -4.36 -1.35 8.83
CA PHE A 65 -3.69 -2.52 9.43
C PHE A 65 -4.52 -3.81 9.32
N TYR A 66 -5.84 -3.71 9.41
CA TYR A 66 -6.73 -4.86 9.18
C TYR A 66 -6.58 -5.39 7.74
N GLU A 67 -6.68 -4.51 6.74
CA GLU A 67 -6.48 -4.86 5.33
C GLU A 67 -5.07 -5.39 5.05
N LEU A 68 -4.05 -4.83 5.71
CA LEU A 68 -2.67 -5.30 5.62
C LEU A 68 -2.53 -6.73 6.16
N GLY A 69 -3.18 -7.05 7.27
CA GLY A 69 -3.23 -8.41 7.81
C GLY A 69 -3.82 -9.40 6.81
N LEU A 70 -4.92 -9.03 6.15
CA LEU A 70 -5.52 -9.82 5.08
C LEU A 70 -4.58 -9.96 3.87
N ALA A 71 -3.88 -8.91 3.47
CA ALA A 71 -2.89 -8.95 2.38
C ALA A 71 -1.73 -9.90 2.69
N HIS A 72 -1.22 -9.88 3.93
CA HIS A 72 -0.21 -10.83 4.39
C HIS A 72 -0.73 -12.27 4.36
N ALA A 73 -1.94 -12.52 4.86
CA ALA A 73 -2.57 -13.84 4.81
C ALA A 73 -2.74 -14.36 3.36
N ALA A 74 -3.07 -13.46 2.43
CA ALA A 74 -3.16 -13.75 1.00
C ALA A 74 -1.79 -13.82 0.28
N LYS A 75 -0.67 -13.68 1.00
CA LYS A 75 0.71 -13.67 0.47
C LYS A 75 0.89 -12.66 -0.66
N LYS A 76 0.26 -11.48 -0.53
CA LYS A 76 0.36 -10.44 -1.53
C LYS A 76 1.57 -9.54 -1.27
N PRO A 77 2.29 -9.11 -2.32
CA PRO A 77 3.35 -8.12 -2.16
C PRO A 77 2.75 -6.77 -1.78
N VAL A 78 3.41 -6.06 -0.86
CA VAL A 78 2.95 -4.76 -0.37
C VAL A 78 4.07 -3.73 -0.43
N VAL A 79 3.78 -2.58 -1.01
CA VAL A 79 4.60 -1.36 -0.94
C VAL A 79 4.07 -0.50 0.20
N PHE A 80 4.96 -0.07 1.09
CA PHE A 80 4.59 0.69 2.28
C PHE A 80 4.99 2.16 2.15
N ALA A 81 4.10 3.06 2.57
CA ALA A 81 4.37 4.47 2.76
C ALA A 81 3.93 4.91 4.17
N ALA A 82 4.56 5.94 4.73
CA ALA A 82 4.16 6.54 5.99
C ALA A 82 4.63 8.01 6.08
N GLY A 83 3.79 8.88 6.67
CA GLY A 83 4.12 10.29 6.88
C GLY A 83 5.16 10.53 7.98
N GLN A 84 5.47 9.53 8.80
CA GLN A 84 6.54 9.55 9.79
C GLN A 84 6.88 8.14 10.25
N ILE A 85 8.06 7.99 10.86
CA ILE A 85 8.53 6.68 11.35
C ILE A 85 7.70 6.15 12.52
N ASP A 86 7.13 7.05 13.32
CA ASP A 86 6.33 6.67 14.50
C ASP A 86 5.01 6.02 14.13
N ASP A 87 4.52 6.24 12.90
CA ASP A 87 3.33 5.60 12.35
C ASP A 87 3.55 4.13 12.02
N ILE A 88 4.81 3.68 11.93
CA ILE A 88 5.17 2.30 11.57
C ILE A 88 5.25 1.44 12.84
N PRO A 89 4.39 0.41 12.99
CA PRO A 89 4.49 -0.57 14.09
C PRO A 89 5.86 -1.24 14.11
N PHE A 90 6.36 -1.58 15.30
CA PHE A 90 7.68 -2.17 15.49
C PHE A 90 7.92 -3.39 14.57
N ASP A 91 6.91 -4.26 14.45
CA ASP A 91 6.97 -5.46 13.61
C ASP A 91 7.12 -5.17 12.11
N LEU A 92 6.77 -3.97 11.64
CA LEU A 92 6.90 -3.55 10.24
C LEU A 92 8.14 -2.68 9.98
N ARG A 93 8.81 -2.17 11.02
CA ARG A 93 9.95 -1.23 10.87
C ARG A 93 11.16 -1.81 10.16
N HIS A 94 11.31 -3.13 10.16
CA HIS A 94 12.39 -3.81 9.45
C HIS A 94 12.12 -3.95 7.94
N LEU A 95 10.88 -3.70 7.51
CA LEU A 95 10.51 -3.69 6.11
C LEU A 95 10.90 -2.36 5.46
N ARG A 96 11.03 -2.38 4.13
CA ARG A 96 11.33 -1.17 3.36
C ARG A 96 10.06 -0.30 3.27
N VAL A 97 10.00 0.77 4.06
CA VAL A 97 8.90 1.74 4.07
C VAL A 97 9.39 3.07 3.47
N ILE A 98 8.57 3.65 2.60
CA ILE A 98 8.79 5.01 2.08
C ILE A 98 8.28 6.00 3.14
N VAL A 99 9.20 6.68 3.82
CA VAL A 99 8.83 7.74 4.76
C VAL A 99 8.82 9.07 4.02
N TYR A 100 7.69 9.78 4.06
CA TYR A 100 7.52 11.10 3.44
C TYR A 100 7.25 12.17 4.51
N ASP A 101 7.72 13.40 4.29
CA ASP A 101 7.44 14.53 5.18
C ASP A 101 6.81 15.67 4.37
N VAL A 102 5.56 16.02 4.68
CA VAL A 102 4.79 17.04 3.97
C VAL A 102 5.39 18.44 4.05
N ARG A 103 6.36 18.67 4.95
CA ARG A 103 7.08 19.94 5.12
C ARG A 103 8.24 20.09 4.11
N GLU A 104 8.64 19.01 3.44
CA GLU A 104 9.73 19.04 2.45
C GLU A 104 9.27 19.61 1.10
N PRO A 105 9.99 20.56 0.46
CA PRO A 105 9.50 21.29 -0.72
C PRO A 105 9.08 20.45 -1.94
N LYS A 106 9.51 19.18 -2.01
CA LYS A 106 9.28 18.26 -3.13
C LYS A 106 8.75 16.91 -2.67
N TRP A 107 8.17 16.83 -1.47
CA TRP A 107 7.78 15.57 -0.86
C TRP A 107 6.86 14.74 -1.74
N ALA A 108 5.85 15.36 -2.38
CA ALA A 108 4.88 14.66 -3.23
C ALA A 108 5.54 14.04 -4.48
N MET A 109 6.42 14.78 -5.14
CA MET A 109 7.16 14.29 -6.31
C MET A 109 8.14 13.18 -5.92
N THR A 110 8.83 13.32 -4.79
CA THR A 110 9.74 12.29 -4.27
C THR A 110 8.97 11.02 -3.91
N LEU A 111 7.84 11.16 -3.22
CA LEU A 111 6.96 10.04 -2.84
C LEU A 111 6.43 9.32 -4.08
N SER A 112 5.89 10.05 -5.05
CA SER A 112 5.40 9.51 -6.32
C SER A 112 6.47 8.67 -7.02
N ARG A 113 7.68 9.23 -7.21
CA ARG A 113 8.81 8.52 -7.83
C ARG A 113 9.18 7.25 -7.06
N GLN A 114 9.29 7.33 -5.73
CA GLN A 114 9.65 6.17 -4.91
C GLN A 114 8.59 5.07 -4.97
N ILE A 115 7.30 5.43 -4.98
CA ILE A 115 6.20 4.48 -5.17
C ILE A 115 6.31 3.81 -6.54
N THR A 116 6.51 4.58 -7.61
CA THR A 116 6.70 4.03 -8.96
C THR A 116 7.84 3.02 -8.99
N ASP A 117 9.00 3.36 -8.43
CA ASP A 117 10.18 2.48 -8.40
C ASP A 117 9.91 1.20 -7.59
N PHE A 118 9.26 1.32 -6.44
CA PHE A 118 8.94 0.17 -5.59
C PHE A 118 7.91 -0.75 -6.25
N LEU A 119 6.89 -0.20 -6.91
CA LEU A 119 5.91 -0.97 -7.66
C LEU A 119 6.55 -1.69 -8.85
N LYS A 120 7.44 -1.04 -9.60
CA LYS A 120 8.21 -1.67 -10.68
C LYS A 120 9.07 -2.83 -10.15
N ASN A 121 9.71 -2.65 -9.00
CA ASN A 121 10.48 -3.72 -8.36
C ASN A 121 9.59 -4.87 -7.86
N ALA A 122 8.43 -4.56 -7.27
CA ALA A 122 7.47 -5.57 -6.82
C ALA A 122 6.88 -6.36 -8.01
N LYS A 123 6.74 -5.72 -9.18
CA LYS A 123 6.34 -6.39 -10.43
C LYS A 123 7.41 -7.38 -10.91
N ALA A 124 8.68 -6.99 -10.83
CA ALA A 124 9.81 -7.80 -11.29
C ALA A 124 10.15 -8.96 -10.33
N ASP A 125 10.02 -8.74 -9.02
CA ASP A 125 10.28 -9.73 -7.98
C ASP A 125 9.25 -9.64 -6.84
N PRO A 126 8.04 -10.23 -7.05
CA PRO A 126 6.97 -10.18 -6.07
C PRO A 126 7.35 -10.84 -4.74
N ALA A 127 8.13 -11.91 -4.78
CA ALA A 127 8.52 -12.67 -3.59
C ALA A 127 9.31 -11.81 -2.60
N LYS A 128 10.22 -10.95 -3.10
CA LYS A 128 10.99 -10.03 -2.23
C LYS A 128 10.14 -8.97 -1.52
N SER A 129 8.94 -8.70 -2.02
CA SER A 129 8.02 -7.70 -1.46
C SER A 129 7.00 -8.29 -0.50
N ILE A 130 7.03 -9.62 -0.28
CA ILE A 130 6.26 -10.33 0.75
C ILE A 130 7.18 -10.49 1.97
N PRO A 131 6.73 -10.22 3.22
CA PRO A 131 7.56 -10.48 4.40
C PRO A 131 7.92 -11.96 4.52
N GLN A 132 9.13 -12.26 5.00
CA GLN A 132 9.68 -13.63 5.07
C GLN A 132 8.72 -14.68 5.66
N PRO A 133 8.00 -14.44 6.78
CA PRO A 133 7.07 -15.41 7.35
C PRO A 133 5.91 -15.82 6.41
N PHE A 134 5.59 -14.98 5.41
CA PHE A 134 4.50 -15.20 4.47
C PHE A 134 4.97 -15.62 3.08
N ARG A 135 6.28 -15.57 2.80
CA ARG A 135 6.85 -16.19 1.59
C ARG A 135 6.59 -17.67 1.72
N GLY A 136 5.91 -18.27 0.75
CA GLY A 136 5.70 -19.72 0.74
C GLY A 136 7.05 -20.41 0.91
N GLY A 137 7.14 -21.34 1.87
CA GLY A 137 8.28 -22.25 1.93
C GLY A 137 8.43 -22.89 0.57
N GLN A 138 9.64 -22.87 0.03
CA GLN A 138 10.04 -23.94 -0.88
C GLN A 138 10.10 -25.20 -0.02
N GLU A 139 8.99 -25.90 0.07
CA GLU A 139 8.97 -27.34 0.29
C GLU A 139 8.48 -28.00 -1.00
#